data_AF-A0A6J7LIG5-F1
#
_entry.id   AF-A0A6J7LIG5-F1
#
_cell.length_a   1.000
_cell.length_b   1.000
_cell.length_c   1.000
_cell.angle_alpha   90.00
_cell.angle_beta   90.00
_cell.angle_gamma   90.00
#
_symmetry.space_group_name_H-M   'P 1'
#
loop_
_entity.id
_entity.type
_entity.pdbx_description
1 polymer ?
#
loop_
_entity_poly.entity_id
_entity_poly.type
_entity_poly.pdbx_seq_one_letter_code
_entity_poly.pdbx_strand_id
1 'polypeptide(L)'
;MVLRNRLITSAYDDLSRETATLLGEVDANWLTFGKWASFTAGRFIRGEGAPVRWGAGKVAEGNAAIICDIAPKFVRFLELADVESSDDLATLVASDDLIGQEPTTLEAFTSYAEALGIDNDLDDPGSAQAMLRGNLLVAHHEQSLADDFVDDAMPLGGLFGVISTRFVTLEIPEGSLDLSQPVPFPQYLHGERWPPALAEISDARLNALVQSYGHEWQSTQGSAATTWEVFDERMGYIAQFFRAYQRDPSLRAPMQGR
;
A
#
# COMPACT_ATOMS: atom_id res chain seq x y z
N MET A 1 2.14 -12.11 -20.00
CA MET A 1 2.35 -10.85 -19.27
C MET A 1 1.06 -10.06 -19.08
N VAL A 2 0.42 -9.55 -20.14
CA VAL A 2 -0.81 -8.73 -20.02
C VAL A 2 -1.96 -9.48 -19.32
N LEU A 3 -2.29 -10.70 -19.76
CA LEU A 3 -3.34 -11.50 -19.12
C LEU A 3 -3.01 -11.80 -17.64
N ARG A 4 -1.75 -12.19 -17.36
CA ARG A 4 -1.27 -12.40 -15.99
C ARG A 4 -1.49 -11.16 -15.14
N ASN A 5 -1.11 -9.98 -15.62
CA ASN A 5 -1.30 -8.75 -14.85
C ASN A 5 -2.78 -8.46 -14.58
N ARG A 6 -3.68 -8.69 -15.55
CA ARG A 6 -5.12 -8.52 -15.32
C ARG A 6 -5.64 -9.45 -14.23
N LEU A 7 -5.18 -10.70 -14.20
CA LEU A 7 -5.52 -11.66 -13.15
C LEU A 7 -4.95 -11.23 -11.79
N ILE A 8 -3.72 -10.72 -11.74
CA ILE A 8 -3.12 -10.17 -10.53
C ILE A 8 -3.95 -8.99 -10.01
N THR A 9 -4.29 -8.03 -10.86
CA THR A 9 -5.08 -6.86 -10.46
C THR A 9 -6.49 -7.27 -10.00
N SER A 10 -7.08 -8.31 -10.59
CA SER A 10 -8.33 -8.92 -10.09
C SER A 10 -8.15 -9.56 -8.72
N ALA A 11 -7.05 -10.28 -8.49
CA ALA A 11 -6.76 -10.91 -7.20
C ALA A 11 -6.61 -9.87 -6.08
N TYR A 12 -5.95 -8.73 -6.36
CA TYR A 12 -5.93 -7.59 -5.43
C TYR A 12 -7.34 -7.09 -5.09
N ASP A 13 -8.19 -6.92 -6.10
CA ASP A 13 -9.56 -6.41 -5.92
C ASP A 13 -10.45 -7.39 -5.16
N ASP A 14 -10.32 -8.70 -5.44
CA ASP A 14 -11.04 -9.76 -4.74
C ASP A 14 -10.61 -9.80 -3.26
N LEU A 15 -9.30 -9.91 -2.98
CA LEU A 15 -8.79 -9.96 -1.61
C LEU A 15 -9.07 -8.66 -0.84
N SER A 16 -9.03 -7.50 -1.51
CA SER A 16 -9.36 -6.21 -0.89
C SER A 16 -10.78 -6.20 -0.34
N ARG A 17 -11.75 -6.76 -1.07
CA ARG A 17 -13.15 -6.86 -0.62
C ARG A 17 -13.35 -7.87 0.51
N GLU A 18 -12.74 -9.05 0.40
CA GLU A 18 -12.82 -10.06 1.48
C GLU A 18 -12.19 -9.51 2.77
N THR A 19 -11.05 -8.82 2.65
CA THR A 19 -10.37 -8.18 3.79
C THR A 19 -11.20 -7.03 4.38
N ALA A 20 -11.90 -6.25 3.54
CA ALA A 20 -12.80 -5.21 4.02
C ALA A 20 -14.06 -5.79 4.71
N THR A 21 -14.53 -6.96 4.30
CA THR A 21 -15.64 -7.66 4.98
C THR A 21 -15.27 -8.03 6.41
N LEU A 22 -14.00 -8.39 6.64
CA LEU A 22 -13.48 -8.67 7.97
C LEU A 22 -13.16 -7.40 8.77
N LEU A 23 -12.34 -6.51 8.21
CA LEU A 23 -11.77 -5.36 8.94
C LEU A 23 -12.63 -4.10 8.91
N GLY A 24 -13.76 -4.12 8.18
CA GLY A 24 -14.60 -2.96 7.94
C GLY A 24 -14.31 -2.25 6.63
N GLU A 25 -15.33 -1.54 6.13
CA GLU A 25 -15.29 -0.86 4.82
C GLU A 25 -14.94 0.63 4.93
N VAL A 26 -14.61 1.14 6.12
CA VAL A 26 -14.43 2.58 6.37
C VAL A 26 -13.02 3.02 6.03
N ASP A 27 -12.03 2.27 6.52
CA ASP A 27 -10.61 2.49 6.30
C ASP A 27 -10.10 1.48 5.25
N ALA A 28 -9.33 1.96 4.27
CA ALA A 28 -8.80 1.13 3.20
C ALA A 28 -7.72 0.19 3.76
N ASN A 29 -7.79 -1.10 3.40
CA ASN A 29 -6.68 -2.03 3.62
C ASN A 29 -5.62 -1.91 2.50
N TRP A 30 -4.42 -2.43 2.72
CA TRP A 30 -3.31 -2.33 1.78
C TRP A 30 -3.65 -2.83 0.37
N LEU A 31 -4.43 -3.91 0.24
CA LEU A 31 -4.84 -4.47 -1.05
C LEU A 31 -5.68 -3.47 -1.87
N THR A 32 -6.41 -2.57 -1.21
CA THR A 32 -7.15 -1.47 -1.85
C THR A 32 -6.20 -0.55 -2.61
N PHE A 33 -5.08 -0.17 -1.99
CA PHE A 33 -4.03 0.63 -2.64
C PHE A 33 -3.26 -0.19 -3.67
N GLY A 34 -2.88 -1.43 -3.32
CA GLY A 34 -2.15 -2.37 -4.17
C GLY A 34 -2.87 -2.64 -5.50
N LYS A 35 -4.21 -2.69 -5.50
CA LYS A 35 -5.02 -2.77 -6.72
C LYS A 35 -4.70 -1.65 -7.71
N TRP A 36 -4.63 -0.40 -7.25
CA TRP A 36 -4.38 0.77 -8.10
C TRP A 36 -2.92 0.85 -8.58
N ALA A 37 -1.97 0.46 -7.72
CA ALA A 37 -0.58 0.28 -8.14
C ALA A 37 -0.47 -0.80 -9.25
N SER A 38 -1.15 -1.94 -9.07
CA SER A 38 -1.17 -3.04 -10.02
C SER A 38 -1.89 -2.69 -11.33
N PHE A 39 -2.93 -1.86 -11.26
CA PHE A 39 -3.61 -1.28 -12.42
C PHE A 39 -2.67 -0.39 -13.23
N THR A 40 -1.93 0.48 -12.54
CA THR A 40 -0.93 1.38 -13.13
C THR A 40 0.18 0.59 -13.81
N ALA A 41 0.74 -0.41 -13.13
CA ALA A 41 1.68 -1.36 -13.71
C ALA A 41 1.11 -2.05 -14.97
N GLY A 42 -0.19 -2.40 -14.93
CA GLY A 42 -0.92 -2.97 -16.06
C GLY A 42 -0.98 -2.05 -17.27
N ARG A 43 -1.25 -0.75 -17.10
CA ARG A 43 -1.24 0.25 -18.17
C ARG A 43 0.14 0.36 -18.80
N PHE A 44 1.18 0.46 -17.98
CA PHE A 44 2.57 0.48 -18.44
C PHE A 44 2.94 -0.76 -19.25
N ILE A 45 2.59 -1.95 -18.76
CA ILE A 45 2.77 -3.25 -19.44
C ILE A 45 2.09 -3.26 -20.81
N ARG A 46 0.93 -2.60 -20.96
CA ARG A 46 0.19 -2.49 -22.22
C ARG A 46 0.72 -1.38 -23.14
N GLY A 47 1.61 -0.51 -22.65
CA GLY A 47 2.12 0.65 -23.39
C GLY A 47 1.16 1.84 -23.39
N GLU A 48 0.28 1.92 -22.40
CA GLU A 48 -0.64 3.03 -22.19
C GLU A 48 0.06 4.10 -21.33
N GLY A 49 0.10 5.35 -21.80
CA GLY A 49 0.62 6.49 -21.02
C GLY A 49 2.13 6.78 -21.14
N ALA A 50 2.93 5.87 -21.70
CA ALA A 50 4.36 6.10 -21.94
C ALA A 50 4.73 6.01 -23.43
N PRO A 51 5.57 6.93 -23.96
CA PRO A 51 6.00 6.88 -25.37
C PRO A 51 6.89 5.68 -25.70
N VAL A 52 7.45 4.98 -24.69
CA VAL A 52 8.32 3.81 -24.90
C VAL A 52 8.11 2.74 -23.82
N ARG A 53 8.15 1.45 -24.21
CA ARG A 53 7.84 0.28 -23.35
C ARG A 53 9.05 -0.39 -22.68
N TRP A 54 10.14 0.35 -22.47
CA TRP A 54 11.34 -0.22 -21.83
C TRP A 54 11.01 -0.69 -20.40
N GLY A 55 11.44 -1.89 -20.01
CA GLY A 55 11.24 -2.39 -18.64
C GLY A 55 9.88 -3.04 -18.35
N ALA A 56 8.95 -3.14 -19.32
CA ALA A 56 7.63 -3.77 -19.10
C ALA A 56 7.69 -5.21 -18.57
N GLY A 57 8.72 -5.98 -18.94
CA GLY A 57 8.98 -7.32 -18.41
C GLY A 57 9.27 -7.31 -16.90
N LYS A 58 10.18 -6.43 -16.48
CA LYS A 58 10.58 -6.26 -15.07
C LYS A 58 9.44 -5.74 -14.20
N VAL A 59 8.67 -4.76 -14.68
CA VAL A 59 7.45 -4.30 -13.99
C VAL A 59 6.45 -5.45 -13.78
N ALA A 60 6.27 -6.30 -14.80
CA ALA A 60 5.37 -7.43 -14.67
C ALA A 60 5.89 -8.55 -13.77
N GLU A 61 7.21 -8.73 -13.67
CA GLU A 61 7.88 -9.66 -12.74
C GLU A 61 7.75 -9.15 -11.31
N GLY A 62 8.07 -7.88 -11.04
CA GLY A 62 7.92 -7.26 -9.73
C GLY A 62 6.48 -7.32 -9.20
N ASN A 63 5.49 -6.89 -9.99
CA ASN A 63 4.08 -6.98 -9.59
C ASN A 63 3.63 -8.43 -9.32
N ALA A 64 4.21 -9.42 -10.01
CA ALA A 64 3.92 -10.83 -9.72
C ALA A 64 4.62 -11.32 -8.44
N ALA A 65 5.87 -10.93 -8.22
CA ALA A 65 6.62 -11.30 -7.02
C ALA A 65 5.93 -10.79 -5.75
N ILE A 66 5.51 -9.52 -5.76
CA ILE A 66 4.82 -8.87 -4.65
C ILE A 66 3.54 -9.61 -4.29
N ILE A 67 2.62 -9.82 -5.24
CA ILE A 67 1.34 -10.48 -4.93
C ILE A 67 1.55 -11.95 -4.52
N CYS A 68 2.52 -12.64 -5.12
CA CYS A 68 2.83 -14.02 -4.75
C CYS A 68 3.41 -14.15 -3.34
N ASP A 69 4.09 -13.11 -2.84
CA ASP A 69 4.56 -13.08 -1.46
C ASP A 69 3.43 -12.74 -0.47
N ILE A 70 2.64 -11.71 -0.76
CA ILE A 70 1.75 -11.12 0.24
C ILE A 70 0.33 -11.72 0.25
N ALA A 71 -0.20 -12.15 -0.91
CA ALA A 71 -1.55 -12.70 -1.00
C ALA A 71 -1.75 -13.95 -0.12
N PRO A 72 -0.81 -14.92 -0.08
CA PRO A 72 -0.95 -16.06 0.83
C PRO A 72 -1.08 -15.66 2.30
N LYS A 73 -0.37 -14.60 2.73
CA LYS A 73 -0.44 -14.09 4.10
C LYS A 73 -1.81 -13.47 4.41
N PHE A 74 -2.39 -12.71 3.47
CA PHE A 74 -3.76 -12.19 3.60
C PHE A 74 -4.81 -13.30 3.61
N VAL A 75 -4.71 -14.29 2.72
CA VAL A 75 -5.61 -15.45 2.73
C VAL A 75 -5.53 -16.17 4.07
N ARG A 76 -4.33 -16.39 4.58
CA ARG A 76 -4.13 -17.05 5.87
C ARG A 76 -4.70 -16.24 7.03
N PHE A 77 -4.52 -14.91 7.01
CA PHE A 77 -5.12 -14.03 8.01
C PHE A 77 -6.65 -14.12 8.02
N LEU A 78 -7.29 -14.17 6.85
CA LEU A 78 -8.74 -14.37 6.71
C LEU A 78 -9.18 -15.73 7.26
N GLU A 79 -8.44 -16.80 6.97
CA GLU A 79 -8.71 -18.14 7.51
C GLU A 79 -8.61 -18.18 9.04
N LEU A 80 -7.61 -17.52 9.63
CA LEU A 80 -7.44 -17.47 11.08
C LEU A 80 -8.59 -16.70 11.74
N ALA A 81 -9.05 -15.61 11.11
CA ALA A 81 -10.14 -14.79 11.63
C ALA A 81 -11.53 -15.45 11.52
N ASP A 82 -11.72 -16.43 10.62
CA ASP A 82 -12.98 -17.18 10.48
C ASP A 82 -13.17 -18.22 11.61
N VAL A 83 -12.09 -18.62 12.27
CA VAL A 83 -12.10 -19.73 13.25
C VAL A 83 -12.20 -19.22 14.69
N GLU A 84 -11.75 -18.00 14.99
CA GLU A 84 -11.64 -17.49 16.36
C GLU A 84 -12.24 -16.09 16.55
N SER A 85 -12.50 -15.72 17.81
CA SER A 85 -12.82 -14.33 18.16
C SER A 85 -11.60 -13.41 18.02
N SER A 86 -11.87 -12.12 17.79
CA SER A 86 -10.85 -11.05 17.65
C SER A 86 -9.77 -11.06 18.75
N ASP A 87 -10.15 -11.38 19.98
CA ASP A 87 -9.26 -11.31 21.16
C ASP A 87 -8.09 -12.31 21.11
N ASP A 88 -8.26 -13.43 20.40
CA ASP A 88 -7.23 -14.48 20.25
C ASP A 88 -6.49 -14.41 18.90
N LEU A 89 -7.01 -13.62 17.95
CA LEU A 89 -6.47 -13.53 16.58
C LEU A 89 -5.01 -13.05 16.56
N ALA A 90 -4.65 -12.07 17.40
CA ALA A 90 -3.27 -11.58 17.47
C ALA A 90 -2.29 -12.67 17.92
N THR A 91 -2.71 -13.55 18.85
CA THR A 91 -1.89 -14.68 19.31
C THR A 91 -1.72 -15.73 18.22
N LEU A 92 -2.78 -16.00 17.47
CA LEU A 92 -2.72 -16.90 16.32
C LEU A 92 -1.79 -16.36 15.22
N VAL A 93 -1.94 -15.09 14.85
CA VAL A 93 -1.06 -14.42 13.89
C VAL A 93 0.41 -14.54 14.31
N ALA A 94 0.71 -14.34 15.60
CA ALA A 94 2.07 -14.44 16.13
C ALA A 94 2.67 -15.86 16.12
N SER A 95 1.82 -16.89 16.12
CA SER A 95 2.24 -18.29 16.12
C SER A 95 2.12 -18.98 14.76
N ASP A 96 1.56 -18.31 13.76
CA ASP A 96 1.36 -18.86 12.42
C ASP A 96 2.66 -18.91 11.63
N ASP A 97 2.95 -20.04 10.99
CA ASP A 97 4.20 -20.24 10.26
C ASP A 97 4.32 -19.37 9.00
N LEU A 98 3.20 -18.95 8.38
CA LEU A 98 3.25 -18.16 7.14
C LEU A 98 3.38 -16.67 7.43
N ILE A 99 2.79 -16.20 8.53
CA ILE A 99 2.78 -14.78 8.91
C ILE A 99 3.88 -14.46 9.94
N GLY A 100 4.06 -15.31 10.94
CA GLY A 100 4.91 -15.06 12.11
C GLY A 100 6.42 -15.20 11.88
N GLN A 101 6.86 -15.63 10.69
CA GLN A 101 8.28 -15.84 10.41
C GLN A 101 9.07 -14.56 10.14
N GLU A 102 8.44 -13.56 9.51
CA GLU A 102 9.10 -12.31 9.12
C GLU A 102 8.57 -11.17 10.01
N PRO A 103 9.44 -10.46 10.76
CA PRO A 103 9.01 -9.50 11.78
C PRO A 103 8.09 -8.39 11.28
N THR A 104 8.35 -7.82 10.09
CA THR A 104 7.59 -6.69 9.55
C THR A 104 6.16 -7.09 9.18
N THR A 105 5.99 -8.24 8.52
CA THR A 105 4.69 -8.81 8.15
C THR A 105 3.95 -9.30 9.38
N LEU A 106 4.63 -9.93 10.35
CA LEU A 106 4.04 -10.23 11.65
C LEU A 106 3.45 -8.98 12.31
N GLU A 107 4.22 -7.90 12.40
CA GLU A 107 3.74 -6.64 12.97
C GLU A 107 2.58 -6.04 12.15
N ALA A 108 2.62 -6.19 10.82
CA ALA A 108 1.56 -5.74 9.93
C ALA A 108 0.23 -6.43 10.21
N PHE A 109 0.21 -7.76 10.25
CA PHE A 109 -0.99 -8.55 10.49
C PHE A 109 -1.46 -8.48 11.94
N THR A 110 -0.54 -8.31 12.89
CA THR A 110 -0.89 -7.99 14.29
C THR A 110 -1.62 -6.64 14.36
N SER A 111 -1.20 -5.67 13.55
CA SER A 111 -1.88 -4.36 13.48
C SER A 111 -3.28 -4.44 12.88
N TYR A 112 -3.52 -5.31 11.90
CA TYR A 112 -4.88 -5.59 11.42
C TYR A 112 -5.73 -6.30 12.48
N ALA A 113 -5.17 -7.26 13.22
CA ALA A 113 -5.88 -7.90 14.34
C ALA A 113 -6.25 -6.89 15.44
N GLU A 114 -5.36 -5.96 15.76
CA GLU A 114 -5.65 -4.86 16.70
C GLU A 114 -6.77 -3.95 16.18
N ALA A 115 -6.78 -3.60 14.90
CA ALA A 115 -7.84 -2.79 14.31
C ALA A 115 -9.21 -3.47 14.43
N LEU A 116 -9.27 -4.80 14.29
CA LEU A 116 -10.49 -5.59 14.45
C LEU A 116 -10.99 -5.65 15.91
N GLY A 117 -10.07 -5.63 16.88
CA GLY A 117 -10.40 -5.68 18.31
C GLY A 117 -10.85 -4.34 18.92
N ILE A 118 -10.77 -3.25 18.17
CA ILE A 118 -11.22 -1.91 18.60
C ILE A 118 -12.67 -1.71 18.13
N ASP A 119 -13.53 -1.22 19.03
CA ASP A 119 -14.92 -0.91 18.68
C ASP A 119 -14.98 0.02 17.46
N ASN A 120 -15.75 -0.37 16.45
CA ASN A 120 -15.89 0.33 15.17
C ASN A 120 -16.74 1.61 15.28
N ASP A 121 -16.43 2.49 16.23
CA ASP A 121 -16.85 3.88 16.13
C ASP A 121 -16.09 4.51 14.96
N LEU A 122 -16.84 5.08 14.01
CA LEU A 122 -16.27 5.64 12.78
C LEU A 122 -15.23 6.71 13.05
N ASP A 123 -15.32 7.38 14.18
CA ASP A 123 -14.38 8.44 14.58
C ASP A 123 -13.32 7.96 15.57
N ASP A 124 -13.27 6.67 15.93
CA ASP A 124 -12.22 6.12 16.77
C ASP A 124 -10.86 6.19 16.04
N PRO A 125 -9.88 6.93 16.57
CA PRO A 125 -8.59 7.08 15.92
C PRO A 125 -7.70 5.84 16.09
N GLY A 126 -7.98 4.96 17.04
CA GLY A 126 -7.22 3.75 17.30
C GLY A 126 -7.35 2.73 16.17
N SER A 127 -8.59 2.42 15.74
CA SER A 127 -8.81 1.48 14.64
C SER A 127 -8.21 1.98 13.32
N ALA A 128 -8.43 3.26 12.99
CA ALA A 128 -7.89 3.87 11.78
C ALA A 128 -6.35 3.90 11.78
N GLN A 129 -5.72 4.21 12.92
CA GLN A 129 -4.26 4.19 13.05
C GLN A 129 -3.68 2.78 13.00
N ALA A 130 -4.33 1.79 13.60
CA ALA A 130 -3.92 0.39 13.52
C ALA A 130 -4.00 -0.14 12.07
N MET A 131 -5.06 0.20 11.34
CA MET A 131 -5.17 -0.09 9.90
C MET A 131 -4.06 0.60 9.10
N LEU A 132 -3.81 1.89 9.33
CA LEU A 132 -2.74 2.63 8.65
C LEU A 132 -1.36 2.03 8.94
N ARG A 133 -1.09 1.62 10.19
CA ARG A 133 0.15 0.96 10.58
C ARG A 133 0.32 -0.38 9.88
N GLY A 134 -0.73 -1.21 9.85
CA GLY A 134 -0.75 -2.47 9.09
C GLY A 134 -0.46 -2.24 7.61
N ASN A 135 -1.11 -1.25 7.00
CA ASN A 135 -0.89 -0.89 5.61
C ASN A 135 0.57 -0.49 5.33
N LEU A 136 1.17 0.33 6.19
CA LEU A 136 2.54 0.80 6.00
C LEU A 136 3.59 -0.26 6.23
N LEU A 137 3.35 -1.20 7.14
CA LEU A 137 4.25 -2.33 7.35
C LEU A 137 4.20 -3.31 6.18
N VAL A 138 3.01 -3.60 5.63
CA VAL A 138 2.90 -4.37 4.39
C VAL A 138 3.62 -3.65 3.24
N ALA A 139 3.41 -2.34 3.10
CA ALA A 139 4.09 -1.55 2.08
C ALA A 139 5.62 -1.54 2.28
N HIS A 140 6.12 -1.42 3.52
CA HIS A 140 7.55 -1.49 3.81
C HIS A 140 8.14 -2.81 3.29
N HIS A 141 7.56 -3.94 3.68
CA HIS A 141 7.99 -5.27 3.26
C HIS A 141 7.97 -5.42 1.74
N GLU A 142 6.88 -4.97 1.10
CA GLU A 142 6.72 -4.98 -0.34
C GLU A 142 7.76 -4.13 -1.07
N GLN A 143 8.04 -2.93 -0.56
CA GLN A 143 9.03 -2.02 -1.14
C GLN A 143 10.46 -2.53 -0.94
N SER A 144 10.75 -3.25 0.15
CA SER A 144 12.04 -3.93 0.33
C SER A 144 12.22 -5.07 -0.68
N LEU A 145 11.17 -5.84 -0.98
CA LEU A 145 11.20 -6.85 -2.06
C LEU A 145 11.35 -6.21 -3.44
N ALA A 146 10.73 -5.04 -3.66
CA ALA A 146 10.80 -4.34 -4.93
C ALA A 146 12.21 -3.81 -5.25
N ASP A 147 12.98 -3.41 -4.24
CA ASP A 147 14.35 -2.91 -4.42
C ASP A 147 15.28 -3.96 -5.07
N ASP A 148 15.13 -5.23 -4.71
CA ASP A 148 15.89 -6.32 -5.34
C ASP A 148 15.68 -6.38 -6.87
N PHE A 149 14.47 -6.02 -7.35
CA PHE A 149 14.17 -5.97 -8.79
C PHE A 149 14.65 -4.70 -9.47
N VAL A 150 14.76 -3.60 -8.72
CA VAL A 150 15.32 -2.32 -9.21
C VAL A 150 16.82 -2.49 -9.50
N ASP A 151 17.55 -3.14 -8.61
CA ASP A 151 18.98 -3.41 -8.75
C ASP A 151 19.28 -4.39 -9.90
N ASP A 152 18.52 -5.49 -10.00
CA ASP A 152 18.70 -6.53 -11.03
C ASP A 152 18.36 -6.08 -12.46
N ALA A 153 17.56 -5.01 -12.61
CA ALA A 153 17.26 -4.44 -13.92
C ALA A 153 18.43 -3.61 -14.50
N MET A 154 19.51 -3.38 -13.74
CA MET A 154 20.50 -2.33 -13.99
C MET A 154 21.97 -2.78 -13.82
N PRO A 155 22.52 -3.69 -14.66
CA PRO A 155 23.92 -4.14 -14.55
C PRO A 155 24.97 -3.11 -15.01
N LEU A 156 24.57 -1.94 -15.50
CA LEU A 156 25.46 -0.87 -15.95
C LEU A 156 25.09 0.43 -15.24
N GLY A 157 25.72 0.62 -14.07
CA GLY A 157 25.50 1.75 -13.19
C GLY A 157 25.54 3.11 -13.89
N GLY A 158 24.69 4.01 -13.40
CA GLY A 158 24.95 5.45 -13.37
C GLY A 158 24.49 6.30 -14.56
N LEU A 159 24.29 5.77 -15.77
CA LEU A 159 23.88 6.61 -16.92
C LEU A 159 22.42 6.45 -17.40
N PHE A 160 21.76 5.34 -17.06
CA PHE A 160 20.38 5.04 -17.50
C PHE A 160 19.32 5.04 -16.38
N GLY A 161 19.73 5.22 -15.11
CA GLY A 161 18.82 5.32 -13.95
C GLY A 161 17.93 6.56 -13.95
N VAL A 162 18.23 7.52 -14.82
CA VAL A 162 17.52 8.82 -14.89
C VAL A 162 16.23 8.76 -15.73
N ILE A 163 16.00 7.70 -16.52
CA ILE A 163 14.89 7.66 -17.49
C ILE A 163 13.63 6.94 -16.95
N SER A 164 13.72 6.13 -15.88
CA SER A 164 12.55 5.42 -15.34
C SER A 164 11.96 6.01 -14.05
N THR A 165 12.73 6.80 -13.29
CA THR A 165 12.34 7.29 -11.97
C THR A 165 11.63 8.64 -11.94
N ARG A 166 11.72 9.44 -13.02
CA ARG A 166 11.08 10.76 -13.11
C ARG A 166 9.61 10.73 -13.57
N PHE A 167 9.05 9.54 -13.81
CA PHE A 167 7.70 9.38 -14.36
C PHE A 167 6.94 8.23 -13.70
N VAL A 168 7.05 8.07 -12.38
CA VAL A 168 6.11 7.19 -11.68
C VAL A 168 4.85 8.01 -11.45
N THR A 169 3.85 7.76 -12.29
CA THR A 169 2.49 8.20 -12.01
C THR A 169 1.76 7.06 -11.32
N LEU A 170 0.86 7.37 -10.38
CA LEU A 170 -0.08 6.41 -9.83
C LEU A 170 -1.47 6.75 -10.34
N GLU A 171 -2.08 5.81 -11.04
CA GLU A 171 -3.46 5.96 -11.51
C GLU A 171 -4.42 5.58 -10.39
N ILE A 172 -5.30 6.51 -10.05
CA ILE A 172 -6.41 6.33 -9.11
C ILE A 172 -7.73 6.73 -9.82
N PRO A 173 -8.93 6.47 -9.25
CA PRO A 173 -10.19 6.83 -9.88
C PRO A 173 -10.32 8.32 -10.22
N GLU A 174 -9.79 9.18 -9.34
CA GLU A 174 -9.88 10.63 -9.48
C GLU A 174 -8.91 11.19 -10.53
N GLY A 175 -7.91 10.41 -10.96
CA GLY A 175 -6.92 10.81 -11.96
C GLY A 175 -5.55 10.18 -11.75
N SER A 176 -4.54 10.73 -12.43
CA SER A 176 -3.15 10.33 -12.29
C SER A 176 -2.44 11.22 -11.27
N LEU A 177 -1.83 10.63 -10.25
CA LEU A 177 -0.96 11.31 -9.31
C LEU A 177 0.47 11.32 -9.83
N ASP A 178 1.10 12.49 -9.90
CA ASP A 178 2.54 12.61 -10.12
C ASP A 178 3.28 12.42 -8.79
N LEU A 179 4.00 11.31 -8.65
CA LEU A 179 4.67 10.96 -7.40
C LEU A 179 5.90 11.84 -7.11
N SER A 180 6.36 12.62 -8.09
CA SER A 180 7.41 13.63 -7.91
C SER A 180 6.90 14.94 -7.28
N GLN A 181 5.59 15.05 -7.07
CA GLN A 181 4.96 16.17 -6.39
C GLN A 181 4.49 15.75 -4.99
N PRO A 182 4.31 16.69 -4.04
CA PRO A 182 3.68 16.39 -2.77
C PRO A 182 2.31 15.71 -2.95
N VAL A 183 1.96 14.80 -2.04
CA VAL A 183 0.63 14.17 -2.01
C VAL A 183 -0.45 15.26 -2.04
N PRO A 184 -1.33 15.26 -3.06
CA PRO A 184 -2.38 16.28 -3.18
C PRO A 184 -3.51 16.01 -2.19
N PHE A 185 -4.28 17.06 -1.88
CA PHE A 185 -5.45 16.93 -1.02
C PHE A 185 -6.56 16.15 -1.76
N PRO A 186 -7.04 15.03 -1.20
CA PRO A 186 -8.13 14.26 -1.77
C PRO A 186 -9.43 15.08 -1.88
N GLN A 187 -10.21 14.86 -2.93
CA GLN A 187 -11.45 15.61 -3.14
C GLN A 187 -12.50 15.32 -2.05
N TYR A 188 -12.55 14.08 -1.57
CA TYR A 188 -13.51 13.63 -0.56
C TYR A 188 -13.37 14.33 0.81
N LEU A 189 -12.20 14.95 1.06
CA LEU A 189 -11.94 15.68 2.31
C LEU A 189 -12.40 17.15 2.25
N HIS A 190 -12.95 17.62 1.13
CA HIS A 190 -13.53 18.97 1.00
C HIS A 190 -12.62 20.13 1.47
N GLY A 191 -11.31 19.98 1.27
CA GLY A 191 -10.30 20.98 1.65
C GLY A 191 -9.56 20.67 2.94
N GLU A 192 -9.99 19.66 3.69
CA GLU A 192 -9.21 19.10 4.80
C GLU A 192 -8.06 18.23 4.29
N ARG A 193 -7.04 18.05 5.12
CA ARG A 193 -5.84 17.29 4.75
C ARG A 193 -5.94 15.81 5.09
N TRP A 194 -6.57 15.50 6.22
CA TRP A 194 -6.65 14.15 6.78
C TRP A 194 -8.09 13.84 7.18
N PRO A 195 -8.51 12.56 7.13
CA PRO A 195 -9.74 12.13 7.77
C PRO A 195 -9.74 12.48 9.28
N PRO A 196 -10.90 12.75 9.90
CA PRO A 196 -10.99 13.11 11.32
C PRO A 196 -10.25 12.13 12.26
N ALA A 197 -10.45 10.82 12.09
CA ALA A 197 -9.79 9.78 12.88
C ALA A 197 -8.25 9.72 12.70
N LEU A 198 -7.72 10.38 11.66
CA LEU A 198 -6.30 10.46 11.35
C LEU A 198 -5.79 11.91 11.36
N ALA A 199 -6.54 12.87 11.89
CA ALA A 199 -6.13 14.27 11.97
C ALA A 199 -4.88 14.43 12.85
N GLU A 200 -4.80 13.65 13.92
CA GLU A 200 -3.65 13.51 14.81
C GLU A 200 -3.23 12.04 14.89
N ILE A 201 -1.91 11.79 14.95
CA ILE A 201 -1.35 10.43 15.08
C ILE A 201 -0.75 10.28 16.48
N SER A 202 -1.48 9.60 17.35
CA SER A 202 -1.10 9.34 18.75
C SER A 202 -0.39 8.00 18.94
N ASP A 203 -0.48 7.08 17.97
CA ASP A 203 0.18 5.78 18.01
C ASP A 203 1.71 5.95 17.90
N ALA A 204 2.40 5.58 18.97
CA ALA A 204 3.85 5.65 19.06
C ALA A 204 4.57 4.73 18.05
N ARG A 205 4.02 3.56 17.72
CA ARG A 205 4.62 2.63 16.74
C ARG A 205 4.53 3.20 15.33
N LEU A 206 3.36 3.72 14.98
CA LEU A 206 3.14 4.38 13.70
C LEU A 206 4.02 5.64 13.54
N ASN A 207 4.16 6.44 14.60
CA ASN A 207 5.09 7.58 14.62
C ASN A 207 6.55 7.14 14.44
N ALA A 208 7.00 6.12 15.17
CA ALA A 208 8.36 5.62 15.06
C ALA A 208 8.67 5.08 13.65
N LEU A 209 7.70 4.39 13.03
CA LEU A 209 7.83 3.89 11.66
C LEU A 209 8.07 5.03 10.67
N VAL A 210 7.27 6.11 10.71
CA VAL A 210 7.45 7.24 9.78
C VAL A 210 8.70 8.05 10.06
N GLN A 211 9.09 8.19 11.33
CA GLN A 211 10.37 8.78 11.69
C GLN A 211 11.56 7.97 11.18
N SER A 212 11.43 6.65 11.07
CA SER A 212 12.50 5.79 10.55
C SER A 212 12.84 6.09 9.08
N TYR A 213 11.88 6.61 8.31
CA TYR A 213 12.07 7.10 6.94
C TYR A 213 12.58 8.55 6.89
N GLY A 214 12.82 9.21 8.02
CA GLY A 214 13.17 10.63 8.06
C GLY A 214 12.01 11.58 7.76
N HIS A 215 10.76 11.11 7.88
CA HIS A 215 9.55 11.89 7.59
C HIS A 215 8.73 12.19 8.85
N GLU A 216 7.76 13.11 8.72
CA GLU A 216 6.85 13.51 9.79
C GLU A 216 5.42 13.76 9.26
N TRP A 217 4.46 13.80 10.17
CA TRP A 217 3.01 13.83 9.86
C TRP A 217 2.44 15.22 9.59
N GLN A 218 3.16 16.27 9.99
CA GLN A 218 2.65 17.64 10.09
C GLN A 218 2.35 18.26 8.73
N SER A 219 3.00 17.77 7.65
CA SER A 219 2.79 18.30 6.31
C SER A 219 3.03 17.25 5.23
N THR A 220 2.28 17.38 4.13
CA THR A 220 2.60 16.71 2.86
C THR A 220 3.70 17.45 2.11
N GLN A 221 4.04 18.69 2.49
CA GLN A 221 5.18 19.41 1.93
C GLN A 221 6.46 18.67 2.33
N GLY A 222 7.19 18.14 1.35
CA GLY A 222 8.35 17.27 1.58
C GLY A 222 8.08 15.78 1.39
N SER A 223 6.83 15.38 1.10
CA SER A 223 6.49 13.98 0.74
C SER A 223 6.85 13.62 -0.71
N ALA A 224 7.25 14.59 -1.53
CA ALA A 224 7.58 14.36 -2.93
C ALA A 224 8.76 13.39 -3.04
N ALA A 225 8.56 12.27 -3.72
CA ALA A 225 9.64 11.33 -4.02
C ALA A 225 10.31 11.79 -5.32
N THR A 226 11.38 12.58 -5.17
CA THR A 226 12.08 13.15 -6.32
C THR A 226 12.80 12.09 -7.13
N THR A 227 13.17 10.98 -6.47
CA THR A 227 13.66 9.76 -7.06
C THR A 227 13.04 8.55 -6.36
N TRP A 228 12.23 7.76 -7.07
CA TRP A 228 11.55 6.59 -6.50
C TRP A 228 12.50 5.43 -6.10
N GLU A 229 13.79 5.53 -6.42
CA GLU A 229 14.86 4.62 -5.98
C GLU A 229 15.27 4.85 -4.51
N VAL A 230 14.98 6.02 -3.94
CA VAL A 230 15.31 6.30 -2.53
C VAL A 230 14.21 5.71 -1.66
N PHE A 231 14.50 4.59 -1.00
CA PHE A 231 13.55 3.86 -0.15
C PHE A 231 12.82 4.78 0.84
N ASP A 232 13.57 5.63 1.54
CA ASP A 232 13.05 6.54 2.55
C ASP A 232 12.08 7.59 1.95
N GLU A 233 12.45 8.23 0.83
CA GLU A 233 11.56 9.19 0.13
C GLU A 233 10.27 8.50 -0.35
N ARG A 234 10.40 7.29 -0.89
CA ARG A 234 9.29 6.48 -1.39
C ARG A 234 8.33 6.09 -0.26
N MET A 235 8.86 5.59 0.85
CA MET A 235 8.05 5.23 2.01
C MET A 235 7.42 6.47 2.67
N GLY A 236 8.10 7.63 2.64
CA GLY A 236 7.54 8.92 3.05
C GLY A 236 6.34 9.34 2.21
N TYR A 237 6.42 9.21 0.88
CA TYR A 237 5.27 9.45 0.00
C TYR A 237 4.12 8.51 0.33
N ILE A 238 4.39 7.20 0.42
CA ILE A 238 3.40 6.16 0.69
C ILE A 238 2.70 6.41 2.04
N ALA A 239 3.43 6.80 3.09
CA ALA A 239 2.88 7.16 4.39
C ALA A 239 1.84 8.28 4.31
N GLN A 240 2.20 9.37 3.62
CA GLN A 240 1.31 10.51 3.46
C GLN A 240 0.13 10.19 2.53
N PHE A 241 0.35 9.40 1.48
CA PHE A 241 -0.71 8.96 0.56
C PHE A 241 -1.72 8.06 1.26
N PHE A 242 -1.27 7.03 1.98
CA PHE A 242 -2.18 6.13 2.70
C PHE A 242 -2.98 6.90 3.74
N ARG A 243 -2.36 7.79 4.51
CA ARG A 243 -3.09 8.62 5.49
C ARG A 243 -4.14 9.53 4.85
N ALA A 244 -3.78 10.25 3.77
CA ALA A 244 -4.69 11.16 3.08
C ALA A 244 -5.86 10.41 2.43
N TYR A 245 -5.60 9.27 1.80
CA TYR A 245 -6.59 8.54 1.00
C TYR A 245 -7.22 7.35 1.73
N GLN A 246 -6.92 7.16 3.02
CA GLN A 246 -7.38 6.02 3.84
C GLN A 246 -8.89 5.80 3.74
N ARG A 247 -9.68 6.88 3.75
CA ARG A 247 -11.15 6.81 3.72
C ARG A 247 -11.76 7.25 2.40
N ASP A 248 -10.95 7.34 1.34
CA ASP A 248 -11.45 7.72 0.03
C ASP A 248 -12.35 6.60 -0.53
N PRO A 249 -13.67 6.84 -0.66
CA PRO A 249 -14.59 5.80 -1.12
C PRO A 249 -14.34 5.43 -2.59
N SER A 250 -13.72 6.32 -3.38
CA SER A 250 -13.43 6.08 -4.78
C SER A 250 -12.42 4.94 -4.97
N LEU A 251 -11.46 4.75 -4.05
CA LEU A 251 -10.44 3.70 -4.16
C LEU A 251 -11.04 2.28 -4.09
N ARG A 252 -12.22 2.14 -3.48
CA ARG A 252 -12.97 0.87 -3.42
C ARG A 252 -13.81 0.62 -4.67
N ALA A 253 -13.98 1.63 -5.53
CA ALA A 253 -14.75 1.46 -6.75
C ALA A 253 -14.14 0.34 -7.63
N PRO A 254 -14.99 -0.39 -8.38
CA PRO A 254 -14.51 -1.32 -9.39
C PRO A 254 -13.61 -0.58 -10.39
N MET A 255 -12.54 -1.23 -10.82
CA MET A 255 -11.71 -0.66 -11.90
C MET A 255 -12.50 -0.68 -13.20
N GLN A 256 -13.08 0.47 -13.57
CA GLN A 256 -13.75 0.63 -14.85
C GLN A 256 -12.71 0.88 -15.96
N GLY A 257 -12.90 0.22 -17.11
CA GLY A 257 -11.95 0.19 -18.21
C GLY A 257 -11.39 1.55 -18.66
N ARG A 258 -10.10 1.75 -18.39
CA ARG A 258 -9.20 2.66 -19.10
C ARG A 258 -7.90 1.96 -19.46
#